data_AF-A0A3R7V362-F1
#
_entry.id   AF-A0A3R7V362-F1
#
_cell.length_a   1.000
_cell.length_b   1.000
_cell.length_c   1.000
_cell.angle_alpha   90.00
_cell.angle_beta   90.00
_cell.angle_gamma   90.00
#
_symmetry.space_group_name_H-M   'P 1'
#
loop_
_entity.id
_entity.type
_entity.pdbx_description
1 polymer ?
#
loop_
_entity_poly.entity_id
_entity_poly.type
_entity_poly.pdbx_seq_one_letter_code
_entity_poly.pdbx_strand_id
1 'polypeptide(L)'
;DEFSIWFLSKENDPEEKFNELELRDALLKALKKLEKIEALVIQLYYVEELNVYEIAKILELTNGRISQIKSIAIKKLRNEIKNII
;
A
#
# COMPACT_ATOMS: atom_id res chain seq x y z
N ASP A 1 21.16 -25.55 -24.95
CA ASP A 1 21.06 -26.40 -23.77
C ASP A 1 19.68 -26.18 -23.17
N GLU A 2 18.89 -27.23 -22.94
CA GLU A 2 17.51 -27.10 -22.40
C GLU A 2 17.50 -26.38 -21.04
N PHE A 3 18.61 -26.47 -20.30
CA PHE A 3 18.85 -25.74 -19.05
C PHE A 3 18.83 -24.22 -19.21
N SER A 4 19.20 -23.66 -20.37
CA SER A 4 19.14 -22.20 -20.58
C SER A 4 17.72 -21.65 -20.72
N ILE A 5 16.74 -22.50 -21.08
CA ILE A 5 15.34 -22.07 -21.27
C ILE A 5 14.66 -21.81 -19.93
N TRP A 6 15.03 -22.57 -18.89
CA TRP A 6 14.51 -22.41 -17.52
C TRP A 6 14.98 -21.10 -16.85
N PHE A 7 16.17 -20.60 -17.18
CA PHE A 7 16.69 -19.32 -16.68
C PHE A 7 16.28 -18.11 -17.54
N LEU A 8 15.68 -18.34 -18.71
CA LEU A 8 15.24 -17.28 -19.64
C LEU A 8 13.73 -17.02 -19.56
N SER A 9 12.98 -17.80 -18.77
CA SER A 9 11.56 -17.53 -18.57
C SER A 9 11.39 -16.21 -17.83
N LYS A 10 10.88 -15.20 -18.55
CA LYS A 10 10.39 -13.91 -18.01
C LYS A 10 9.20 -14.05 -17.03
N GLU A 11 8.79 -15.28 -16.71
CA GLU A 11 7.79 -15.52 -15.66
C GLU A 11 8.50 -15.38 -14.32
N ASN A 12 8.07 -14.41 -13.51
CA ASN A 12 8.63 -14.05 -12.21
C ASN A 12 9.25 -15.27 -11.51
N ASP A 13 10.55 -15.18 -11.27
CA ASP A 13 11.37 -16.18 -10.57
C ASP A 13 10.62 -16.65 -9.32
N PRO A 14 10.60 -17.96 -8.97
CA PRO A 14 10.09 -18.44 -7.69
C PRO A 14 10.46 -17.56 -6.49
N GLU A 15 11.66 -16.98 -6.46
CA GLU A 15 12.10 -16.02 -5.44
C GLU A 15 11.32 -14.70 -5.50
N GLU A 16 11.14 -14.11 -6.68
CA GLU A 16 10.34 -12.89 -6.87
C GLU A 16 8.87 -13.09 -6.47
N LYS A 17 8.27 -14.23 -6.85
CA LYS A 17 6.89 -14.58 -6.45
C LYS A 17 6.76 -14.71 -4.94
N PHE A 18 7.77 -15.31 -4.29
CA PHE A 18 7.78 -15.42 -2.84
C PHE A 18 7.87 -14.05 -2.16
N ASN A 19 8.77 -13.18 -2.64
CA ASN A 19 8.94 -11.82 -2.13
C ASN A 19 7.67 -10.97 -2.31
N GLU A 20 6.97 -11.09 -3.44
CA GLU A 20 5.67 -10.42 -3.66
C GLU A 20 4.60 -10.87 -2.65
N LEU A 21 4.54 -12.16 -2.34
CA LEU A 21 3.60 -12.71 -1.36
C LEU A 21 3.90 -12.22 0.06
N GLU A 22 5.18 -12.19 0.46
CA GLU A 22 5.59 -11.65 1.75
C GLU A 22 5.28 -10.16 1.89
N LEU A 23 5.59 -9.36 0.86
CA LEU A 23 5.26 -7.95 0.81
C LEU A 23 3.75 -7.71 0.91
N ARG A 24 2.95 -8.52 0.21
CA ARG A 24 1.49 -8.45 0.26
C ARG A 24 0.96 -8.76 1.66
N ASP A 25 1.43 -9.83 2.31
CA ASP A 25 0.99 -10.20 3.66
C ASP A 25 1.37 -9.12 4.68
N ALA A 26 2.56 -8.55 4.54
CA ALA A 26 3.00 -7.43 5.37
C ALA A 26 2.16 -6.18 5.20
N LEU A 27 1.85 -5.80 3.96
CA LEU A 27 0.98 -4.67 3.66
C LEU A 27 -0.41 -4.90 4.26
N LEU A 28 -0.97 -6.11 4.15
CA LEU A 28 -2.24 -6.47 4.78
C LEU A 28 -2.20 -6.33 6.30
N LYS A 29 -1.13 -6.79 6.95
CA LYS A 29 -0.92 -6.62 8.39
C LYS A 29 -0.78 -5.14 8.77
N ALA A 30 -0.07 -4.35 7.98
CA ALA A 30 0.12 -2.93 8.20
C ALA A 30 -1.19 -2.14 8.07
N LEU A 31 -2.00 -2.46 7.05
CA LEU A 31 -3.32 -1.84 6.84
C LEU A 31 -4.26 -2.10 8.04
N LYS A 32 -4.21 -3.28 8.65
CA LYS A 32 -5.01 -3.61 9.85
C LYS A 32 -4.62 -2.80 11.09
N LYS A 33 -3.45 -2.14 11.10
CA LYS A 33 -2.99 -1.27 12.20
C LYS A 33 -3.37 0.19 12.01
N LEU A 34 -3.92 0.56 10.86
CA LEU A 34 -4.43 1.90 10.64
C LEU A 34 -5.68 2.14 11.48
N GLU A 35 -5.84 3.35 12.00
CA GLU A 35 -7.10 3.77 12.57
C GLU A 35 -8.17 3.80 11.48
N LYS A 36 -9.45 3.66 11.87
CA LYS A 36 -10.58 3.63 10.92
C LYS A 36 -10.56 4.83 9.96
N ILE A 37 -10.24 6.03 10.45
CA ILE A 37 -10.19 7.23 9.63
C ILE A 37 -9.00 7.26 8.67
N GLU A 38 -7.86 6.70 9.08
CA GLU A 38 -6.67 6.58 8.24
C GLU A 38 -6.90 5.59 7.10
N ALA A 39 -7.43 4.41 7.41
CA ALA A 39 -7.78 3.40 6.41
C ALA A 39 -8.81 3.94 5.40
N LEU A 40 -9.82 4.67 5.87
CA LEU A 40 -10.82 5.28 5.01
C LEU A 40 -10.22 6.34 4.07
N VAL A 41 -9.35 7.22 4.57
CA VAL A 41 -8.68 8.21 3.72
C VAL A 41 -7.78 7.55 2.67
N ILE A 42 -7.09 6.46 3.02
CA ILE A 42 -6.26 5.70 2.08
C ILE A 42 -7.13 4.99 1.02
N GLN A 43 -8.23 4.35 1.42
CA GLN A 43 -9.20 3.74 0.48
C GLN A 43 -9.71 4.77 -0.53
N LEU A 44 -10.22 5.91 -0.05
CA LEU A 44 -10.78 6.94 -0.91
C LEU A 44 -9.72 7.51 -1.87
N TYR A 45 -8.48 7.66 -1.42
CA TYR A 45 -7.42 8.25 -2.24
C TYR A 45 -6.82 7.27 -3.27
N TYR A 46 -6.53 6.02 -2.86
CA TYR A 46 -5.79 5.07 -3.70
C TYR A 46 -6.68 4.06 -4.43
N VAL A 47 -7.89 3.81 -3.93
CA VAL A 47 -8.81 2.84 -4.55
C VAL A 47 -9.94 3.54 -5.27
N GLU A 48 -10.57 4.53 -4.64
CA GLU A 48 -11.64 5.32 -5.26
C GLU A 48 -11.10 6.50 -6.09
N GLU A 49 -9.77 6.66 -6.16
CA GLU A 49 -9.07 7.68 -6.94
C GLU A 49 -9.50 9.14 -6.64
N LEU A 50 -10.06 9.40 -5.46
CA LEU A 50 -10.49 10.73 -5.07
C LEU A 50 -9.31 11.61 -4.65
N ASN A 51 -9.37 12.88 -5.03
CA ASN A 51 -8.39 13.86 -4.59
C ASN A 51 -8.70 14.38 -3.18
N VAL A 52 -7.73 15.08 -2.57
CA VAL A 52 -7.82 15.58 -1.19
C VAL A 52 -9.02 16.50 -0.98
N TYR A 53 -9.41 17.30 -1.99
CA TYR A 53 -10.54 18.21 -1.90
C TYR A 53 -11.88 17.46 -1.86
N GLU A 54 -12.02 16.42 -2.70
CA GLU A 54 -13.22 15.58 -2.74
C GLU A 54 -13.40 14.80 -1.43
N ILE A 55 -12.31 14.23 -0.92
CA ILE A 55 -12.30 13.52 0.36
C ILE A 55 -12.65 14.47 1.52
N ALA A 56 -12.07 15.67 1.53
CA ALA A 56 -12.36 16.69 2.54
C ALA A 56 -13.84 17.05 2.58
N LYS A 57 -14.48 17.17 1.41
CA LYS A 57 -15.92 17.42 1.31
C LYS A 57 -16.76 16.24 1.81
N ILE A 58 -16.40 15.01 1.44
CA ILE A 58 -17.13 13.79 1.86
C ILE A 58 -17.05 13.58 3.37
N LEU A 59 -15.89 13.84 3.96
CA LEU A 59 -15.64 13.61 5.39
C LEU A 59 -15.94 14.84 6.26
N GLU A 60 -16.37 15.96 5.66
CA GLU A 60 -16.63 17.24 6.34
C GLU A 60 -15.42 17.74 7.15
N LEU A 61 -14.22 17.59 6.57
CA LEU A 61 -12.95 18.00 7.17
C LEU A 61 -12.22 19.02 6.28
N THR A 62 -11.20 19.67 6.81
CA THR A 62 -10.35 20.56 6.00
C THR A 62 -9.36 19.77 5.14
N ASN A 63 -8.95 20.32 4.00
CA ASN A 63 -7.92 19.72 3.13
C ASN A 63 -6.61 19.45 3.89
N GLY A 64 -6.22 20.37 4.78
CA GLY A 64 -5.05 20.21 5.63
C GLY A 64 -5.17 18.99 6.55
N ARG A 65 -6.37 18.76 7.13
CA ARG A 65 -6.61 17.59 7.98
C ARG A 65 -6.53 16.28 7.19
N ILE A 66 -7.13 16.21 6.01
CA ILE A 66 -7.02 15.04 5.13
C ILE A 66 -5.57 14.77 4.73
N SER A 67 -4.82 15.81 4.38
CA SER A 67 -3.40 15.68 4.01
C SER A 67 -2.57 15.14 5.18
N GLN A 68 -2.84 15.59 6.40
CA GLN A 68 -2.21 15.07 7.62
C GLN A 68 -2.57 13.60 7.87
N ILE A 69 -3.86 13.24 7.83
CA ILE A 69 -4.31 11.85 8.04
C ILE A 69 -3.64 10.92 7.02
N LYS A 70 -3.65 11.29 5.75
CA LYS A 70 -2.95 10.54 4.68
C LYS A 70 -1.46 10.38 4.99
N SER A 71 -0.79 11.47 5.39
CA SER A 71 0.65 11.44 5.68
C SER A 71 0.98 10.53 6.87
N ILE A 72 0.17 10.55 7.92
CA ILE A 72 0.32 9.68 9.09
C ILE A 72 0.11 8.22 8.69
N ALA A 73 -0.95 7.93 7.93
CA ALA A 73 -1.25 6.58 7.45
C ALA A 73 -0.10 6.01 6.60
N ILE A 74 0.41 6.78 5.63
CA ILE A 74 1.55 6.37 4.79
C ILE A 74 2.81 6.14 5.63
N LYS A 75 3.08 6.98 6.62
CA LYS A 75 4.22 6.80 7.53
C LYS A 75 4.10 5.49 8.33
N LYS A 76 2.90 5.18 8.84
CA LYS A 76 2.63 3.91 9.53
C LYS A 76 2.86 2.72 8.60
N LEU A 77 2.29 2.73 7.40
CA LEU A 77 2.46 1.66 6.41
C LEU A 77 3.94 1.44 6.05
N ARG A 78 4.69 2.52 5.78
CA ARG A 78 6.12 2.42 5.48
C ARG A 78 6.93 1.84 6.63
N ASN A 79 6.66 2.25 7.86
CA ASN A 79 7.38 1.73 9.03
C ASN A 79 7.16 0.23 9.23
N GLU A 80 5.96 -0.26 8.94
CA GLU A 80 5.62 -1.69 9.06
C GLU A 80 6.28 -2.55 7.99
N ILE A 81 6.42 -2.01 6.77
CA ILE A 81 6.95 -2.77 5.63
C ILE A 81 8.48 -2.63 5.51
N LYS A 82 9.09 -1.66 6.20
CA LYS A 82 10.53 -1.33 6.10
C LYS A 82 11.48 -2.53 6.26
N ASN A 83 11.11 -3.55 7.03
CA ASN A 83 11.98 -4.70 7.28
C ASN A 83 11.81 -5.85 6.28
N ILE A 84 10.96 -5.67 5.26
CA ILE A 84 10.64 -6.67 4.24
C ILE A 84 11.18 -6.24 2.86
N ILE A 85 11.54 -4.96 2.72
CA ILE A 85 12.16 -4.36 1.53
C ILE A 85 13.63 -4.12 1.82
#